data_AF-A0A917J9F7-F1
#
_entry.id   AF-A0A917J9F7-F1
#
_cell.length_a   1.000
_cell.length_b   1.000
_cell.length_c   1.000
_cell.angle_alpha   90.00
_cell.angle_beta   90.00
_cell.angle_gamma   90.00
#
_symmetry.space_group_name_H-M   'P 1'
#
loop_
_entity.id
_entity.type
_entity.pdbx_description
1 polymer ?
#
loop_
_entity_poly.entity_id
_entity_poly.type
_entity_poly.pdbx_seq_one_letter_code
_entity_poly.pdbx_strand_id
1 'polypeptide(L)'
;MCFNSAIDEIYNTPYYDKVFLWCLRFVIVFGLALFVQKILTGKILEIPYLTVNIADYGHIDEKFNLRGDLMKLTSTYNNGNIYGVCMLLLTPFYIAKEPKKIFKILFFAALALTLSRTVWIGMIIFLLLIIIKNLKNIKGYITLGLTVIGVILIVPLLLKFMNLDLNFLTDKDLGGRAHQLSILDNFTLFSAAKFQGITEIVYASMLTNFGLVGLILFVIYILSPLITLYRYPQNRRLDNTHWGILIYVIICASDGAMLLIPVMAFFWFLSSYTLSSTSAVKYLDLQIN
;
A
#
# COMPACT_ATOMS: atom_id res chain seq x y z
N MET A 1 -18.67 21.69 23.93
CA MET A 1 -19.45 20.44 23.77
C MET A 1 -19.99 20.23 22.35
N CYS A 2 -20.54 21.24 21.65
CA CYS A 2 -21.03 21.06 20.26
C CYS A 2 -19.98 20.74 19.18
N PHE A 3 -18.69 21.03 19.40
CA PHE A 3 -17.64 20.73 18.42
C PHE A 3 -17.34 19.24 18.31
N ASN A 4 -17.45 18.49 19.41
CA ASN A 4 -17.21 17.06 19.42
C ASN A 4 -18.36 16.29 18.75
N SER A 5 -19.62 16.71 18.95
CA SER A 5 -20.77 16.01 18.36
C SER A 5 -20.83 16.10 16.83
N ALA A 6 -20.47 17.25 16.25
CA ALA A 6 -20.44 17.41 14.79
C ALA A 6 -19.28 16.63 14.14
N ILE A 7 -18.12 16.59 14.80
CA ILE A 7 -16.97 15.80 14.38
C ILE A 7 -17.29 14.30 14.49
N ASP A 8 -17.90 13.87 15.59
CA ASP A 8 -18.30 12.47 15.81
C ASP A 8 -19.36 12.01 14.81
N GLU A 9 -20.29 12.87 14.38
CA GLU A 9 -21.20 12.58 13.26
C GLU A 9 -20.44 12.44 11.92
N ILE A 10 -19.49 13.32 11.62
CA ILE A 10 -18.73 13.26 10.36
C ILE A 10 -17.85 12.00 10.30
N TYR A 11 -17.24 11.57 11.40
CA TYR A 11 -16.39 10.37 11.43
C TYR A 11 -17.16 9.05 11.51
N ASN A 12 -18.39 9.06 12.05
CA ASN A 12 -19.25 7.86 12.12
C ASN A 12 -20.22 7.71 10.95
N THR A 13 -20.22 8.63 9.98
CA THR A 13 -21.22 8.61 8.91
C THR A 13 -20.79 7.76 7.71
N PRO A 14 -21.75 7.06 7.07
CA PRO A 14 -21.61 6.51 5.72
C PRO A 14 -21.16 7.55 4.66
N TYR A 15 -21.29 8.85 4.99
CA TYR A 15 -20.89 9.96 4.13
C TYR A 15 -19.37 10.03 3.94
N TYR A 16 -18.57 9.94 5.01
CA TYR A 16 -17.11 9.95 4.88
C TYR A 16 -16.61 8.79 4.01
N ASP A 17 -17.05 7.57 4.33
CA ASP A 17 -16.70 6.37 3.55
C ASP A 17 -17.08 6.57 2.08
N LYS A 18 -18.25 7.15 1.79
CA LYS A 18 -18.70 7.42 0.42
C LYS A 18 -17.81 8.44 -0.30
N VAL A 19 -17.46 9.56 0.34
CA VAL A 19 -16.57 10.58 -0.25
C VAL A 19 -15.19 9.99 -0.50
N PHE A 20 -14.62 9.30 0.49
CA PHE A 20 -13.30 8.69 0.38
C PHE A 20 -13.27 7.61 -0.72
N LEU A 21 -14.32 6.79 -0.85
CA LEU A 21 -14.46 5.85 -1.97
C LEU A 21 -14.50 6.57 -3.32
N TRP A 22 -15.17 7.71 -3.45
CA TRP A 22 -15.15 8.50 -4.69
C TRP A 22 -13.76 9.02 -5.02
N CYS A 23 -13.00 9.49 -4.03
CA CYS A 23 -11.61 9.87 -4.22
C CYS A 23 -10.77 8.69 -4.72
N LEU A 24 -10.93 7.50 -4.12
CA LEU A 24 -10.20 6.30 -4.57
C LEU A 24 -10.60 5.88 -5.98
N ARG A 25 -11.89 5.91 -6.32
CA ARG A 25 -12.36 5.65 -7.69
C ARG A 25 -11.75 6.61 -8.70
N PHE A 26 -11.72 7.89 -8.37
CA PHE A 26 -11.09 8.90 -9.22
C PHE A 26 -9.62 8.58 -9.44
N VAL A 27 -8.86 8.34 -8.38
CA VAL A 27 -7.43 8.01 -8.44
C VAL A 27 -7.17 6.75 -9.27
N ILE A 28 -8.02 5.72 -9.15
CA ILE A 28 -7.91 4.47 -9.93
C ILE A 28 -8.18 4.73 -11.42
N VAL A 29 -9.30 5.38 -11.74
CA VAL A 29 -9.70 5.64 -13.13
C VAL A 29 -8.71 6.59 -13.80
N PHE A 30 -8.30 7.63 -13.09
CA PHE A 30 -7.32 8.59 -13.59
C PHE A 30 -5.96 7.93 -13.84
N GLY A 31 -5.45 7.12 -12.91
CA GLY A 31 -4.19 6.39 -13.10
C GLY A 31 -4.25 5.41 -14.27
N LEU A 32 -5.36 4.68 -14.43
CA LEU A 32 -5.56 3.80 -15.59
C LEU A 32 -5.62 4.58 -16.91
N ALA A 33 -6.32 5.72 -16.92
CA ALA A 33 -6.40 6.58 -18.10
C ALA A 33 -5.01 7.13 -18.49
N LEU A 34 -4.22 7.58 -17.52
CA LEU A 34 -2.84 8.03 -17.75
C LEU A 34 -1.94 6.90 -18.30
N PHE A 35 -2.06 5.70 -17.73
CA PHE A 35 -1.30 4.54 -18.19
C PHE A 35 -1.63 4.19 -19.65
N VAL A 36 -2.92 4.14 -20.01
CA VAL A 36 -3.36 3.92 -21.39
C VAL A 36 -2.92 5.07 -22.31
N GLN A 37 -3.03 6.31 -21.86
CA GLN A 37 -2.61 7.49 -22.62
C GLN A 37 -1.10 7.46 -22.94
N LYS A 38 -0.24 7.06 -22.00
CA LYS A 38 1.21 6.87 -22.25
C LYS A 38 1.47 5.79 -23.28
N ILE A 39 0.77 4.64 -23.19
CA ILE A 39 0.90 3.56 -24.19
C ILE A 39 0.51 4.07 -25.59
N LEU A 40 -0.58 4.82 -25.72
CA LEU A 40 -1.09 5.26 -27.02
C LEU A 40 -0.28 6.40 -27.64
N THR A 41 0.29 7.29 -26.83
CA THR A 41 0.91 8.53 -27.31
C THR A 41 2.43 8.58 -27.15
N GLY A 42 3.01 7.66 -26.38
CA GLY A 42 4.43 7.68 -25.97
C GLY A 42 4.79 8.79 -24.98
N LYS A 43 3.87 9.71 -24.66
CA LYS A 43 4.10 10.87 -23.78
C LYS A 43 3.24 10.77 -22.53
N ILE A 44 3.73 11.30 -21.41
CA ILE A 44 2.96 11.35 -20.16
C ILE A 44 2.31 12.71 -20.05
N LEU A 45 1.07 12.75 -19.56
CA LEU A 45 0.44 14.00 -19.16
C LEU A 45 1.13 14.54 -17.91
N GLU A 46 1.93 15.59 -18.09
CA GLU A 46 2.67 16.22 -17.02
C GLU A 46 1.98 17.50 -16.54
N ILE A 47 1.35 17.42 -15.37
CA ILE A 47 0.73 18.54 -14.67
C ILE A 47 1.55 18.72 -13.38
N PRO A 48 2.34 19.81 -13.26
CA PRO A 48 3.12 20.09 -12.06
C PRO A 48 2.26 20.07 -10.79
N TYR A 49 2.82 19.52 -9.72
CA TYR A 49 2.20 19.29 -8.40
C TYR A 49 1.03 18.30 -8.37
N LEU A 50 0.51 17.85 -9.51
CA LEU A 50 -0.58 16.89 -9.59
C LEU A 50 -0.07 15.52 -10.05
N THR A 51 0.40 15.44 -11.29
CA THR A 51 0.99 14.21 -11.81
C THR A 51 2.49 14.19 -11.54
N VAL A 52 3.19 15.31 -11.71
CA VAL A 52 4.65 15.41 -11.60
C VAL A 52 5.08 16.37 -10.49
N ASN A 53 6.21 16.14 -9.81
CA ASN A 53 6.79 17.24 -9.02
C ASN A 53 7.35 18.30 -9.96
N ILE A 54 7.36 19.56 -9.52
CA ILE A 54 7.89 20.66 -10.34
C ILE A 54 9.34 20.43 -10.79
N ALA A 55 10.15 19.81 -9.93
CA ALA A 55 11.55 19.47 -10.23
C ALA A 55 11.71 18.35 -11.27
N ASP A 56 10.64 17.60 -11.56
CA ASP A 56 10.65 16.47 -12.49
C ASP A 56 9.96 16.77 -13.83
N TYR A 57 9.47 18.01 -14.01
CA TYR A 57 8.76 18.41 -15.21
C TYR A 57 9.69 18.36 -16.43
N GLY A 58 9.30 17.60 -17.45
CA GLY A 58 10.08 17.31 -18.66
C GLY A 58 11.08 16.15 -18.52
N HIS A 59 11.25 15.59 -17.31
CA HIS A 59 12.31 14.61 -17.00
C HIS A 59 11.73 13.30 -16.42
N ILE A 60 10.44 13.02 -16.64
CA ILE A 60 9.75 11.89 -16.00
C ILE A 60 10.31 10.52 -16.41
N ASP A 61 10.75 10.40 -17.66
CA ASP A 61 11.26 9.15 -18.23
C ASP A 61 12.64 8.79 -17.66
N GLU A 62 13.32 9.73 -16.98
CA GLU A 62 14.61 9.51 -16.30
C GLU A 62 14.44 8.82 -14.94
N LYS A 63 13.21 8.67 -14.44
CA LYS A 63 12.92 8.01 -13.16
C LYS A 63 12.85 6.49 -13.26
N PHE A 64 12.98 5.82 -12.12
CA PHE A 64 12.78 4.37 -11.93
C PHE A 64 11.31 3.89 -12.09
N ASN A 65 10.60 4.48 -13.04
CA ASN A 65 9.24 4.12 -13.44
C ASN A 65 9.21 3.28 -14.72
N LEU A 66 10.29 3.23 -15.50
CA LEU A 66 10.37 2.35 -16.66
C LEU A 66 10.60 0.89 -16.22
N ARG A 67 9.93 -0.02 -16.93
CA ARG A 67 9.90 -1.46 -16.72
C ARG A 67 9.83 -2.15 -18.08
N GLY A 68 11.01 -2.40 -18.66
CA GLY A 68 11.13 -2.73 -20.07
C GLY A 68 10.59 -1.57 -20.91
N ASP A 69 9.70 -1.87 -21.85
CA ASP A 69 9.12 -0.89 -22.78
C ASP A 69 7.94 -0.09 -22.19
N LEU A 70 7.54 -0.40 -20.95
CA LEU A 70 6.38 0.19 -20.29
C LEU A 70 6.77 1.05 -19.09
N MET A 71 6.02 2.11 -18.86
CA MET A 71 6.05 2.84 -17.60
C MET A 71 5.06 2.23 -16.62
N LYS A 72 5.46 2.08 -15.36
CA LYS A 72 4.57 1.76 -14.24
C LYS A 72 3.35 2.69 -14.23
N LEU A 73 2.19 2.15 -13.87
CA LEU A 73 1.02 2.96 -13.57
C LEU A 73 1.31 3.91 -12.41
N THR A 74 1.14 5.18 -12.69
CA THR A 74 1.18 6.28 -11.73
C THR A 74 -0.17 7.00 -11.79
N SER A 75 -0.59 7.60 -10.68
CA SER A 75 -1.82 8.39 -10.63
C SER A 75 -1.54 9.82 -10.17
N THR A 76 -0.68 9.97 -9.15
CA THR A 76 -0.16 11.26 -8.69
C THR A 76 1.31 11.11 -8.29
N TYR A 77 2.06 12.20 -8.30
CA TYR A 77 3.49 12.28 -7.89
C TYR A 77 4.48 11.38 -8.67
N ASN A 78 4.10 10.89 -9.85
CA ASN A 78 4.97 10.13 -10.77
C ASN A 78 5.79 9.01 -10.14
N ASN A 79 5.23 8.22 -9.22
CA ASN A 79 5.95 7.10 -8.68
C ASN A 79 5.02 5.90 -8.48
N GLY A 80 5.23 4.87 -9.30
CA GLY A 80 4.37 3.68 -9.30
C GLY A 80 4.50 2.87 -8.02
N ASN A 81 5.66 2.92 -7.36
CA ASN A 81 5.86 2.28 -6.06
C ASN A 81 5.06 3.01 -4.97
N ILE A 82 5.14 4.35 -4.90
CA ILE A 82 4.38 5.14 -3.91
C ILE A 82 2.88 4.91 -4.10
N TYR A 83 2.39 5.06 -5.33
CA TYR A 83 0.99 4.81 -5.65
C TYR A 83 0.57 3.40 -5.23
N GLY A 84 1.33 2.38 -5.64
CA GLY A 84 1.02 0.99 -5.35
C GLY A 84 1.02 0.68 -3.85
N VAL A 85 1.98 1.19 -3.09
CA VAL A 85 2.06 0.99 -1.63
C VAL A 85 0.90 1.68 -0.91
N CYS A 86 0.54 2.90 -1.30
CA CYS A 86 -0.62 3.61 -0.74
C CYS A 86 -1.92 2.84 -1.00
N MET A 87 -2.11 2.37 -2.23
CA MET A 87 -3.30 1.59 -2.60
C MET A 87 -3.30 0.22 -1.92
N LEU A 88 -2.13 -0.42 -1.75
CA LEU A 88 -2.00 -1.67 -1.03
C LEU A 88 -2.39 -1.53 0.44
N LEU A 89 -1.91 -0.48 1.12
CA LEU A 89 -2.35 -0.09 2.47
C LEU A 89 -3.88 0.00 2.56
N LEU A 90 -4.51 0.65 1.59
CA LEU A 90 -5.96 0.87 1.56
C LEU A 90 -6.77 -0.33 1.05
N THR A 91 -6.12 -1.42 0.61
CA THR A 91 -6.79 -2.56 -0.02
C THR A 91 -7.90 -3.16 0.86
N PRO A 92 -7.66 -3.48 2.15
CA PRO A 92 -8.71 -4.10 2.96
C PRO A 92 -9.89 -3.16 3.23
N PHE A 93 -9.63 -1.86 3.38
CA PHE A 93 -10.67 -0.84 3.47
C PHE A 93 -11.51 -0.81 2.19
N TYR A 94 -10.86 -0.66 1.03
CA TYR A 94 -11.54 -0.47 -0.24
C TYR A 94 -12.38 -1.71 -0.62
N ILE A 95 -11.83 -2.92 -0.46
CA ILE A 95 -12.55 -4.15 -0.76
C ILE A 95 -13.75 -4.37 0.16
N ALA A 96 -13.65 -3.96 1.43
CA ALA A 96 -14.76 -4.07 2.39
C ALA A 96 -15.89 -3.07 2.08
N LYS A 97 -15.56 -1.86 1.62
CA LYS A 97 -16.53 -0.75 1.50
C LYS A 97 -17.06 -0.53 0.09
N GLU A 98 -16.31 -0.87 -0.96
CA GLU A 98 -16.74 -0.68 -2.34
C GLU A 98 -17.88 -1.66 -2.71
N PRO A 99 -19.08 -1.20 -3.08
CA PRO A 99 -20.16 -2.10 -3.48
C PRO A 99 -20.01 -2.62 -4.92
N LYS A 100 -19.40 -1.85 -5.83
CA LYS A 100 -19.39 -2.14 -7.27
C LYS A 100 -18.23 -3.07 -7.64
N LYS A 101 -18.56 -4.26 -8.17
CA LYS A 101 -17.57 -5.27 -8.60
C LYS A 101 -16.57 -4.73 -9.64
N ILE A 102 -17.04 -3.93 -10.60
CA ILE A 102 -16.18 -3.33 -11.63
C ILE A 102 -15.06 -2.49 -11.01
N PHE A 103 -15.36 -1.70 -9.98
CA PHE A 103 -14.38 -0.85 -9.31
C PHE A 103 -13.38 -1.64 -8.46
N LYS A 104 -13.73 -2.83 -7.97
CA LYS A 104 -12.78 -3.78 -7.36
C LYS A 104 -11.84 -4.38 -8.39
N ILE A 105 -12.36 -4.74 -9.56
CA ILE A 105 -11.54 -5.26 -10.67
C ILE A 105 -10.56 -4.19 -11.14
N LEU A 106 -11.04 -2.96 -11.38
CA LEU A 106 -10.18 -1.84 -11.77
C LEU A 106 -9.12 -1.52 -10.72
N PHE A 107 -9.45 -1.64 -9.43
CA PHE A 107 -8.48 -1.48 -8.34
C PHE A 107 -7.34 -2.49 -8.41
N PHE A 108 -7.66 -3.79 -8.54
CA PHE A 108 -6.63 -4.83 -8.67
C PHE A 108 -5.87 -4.73 -9.99
N ALA A 109 -6.52 -4.33 -11.08
CA ALA A 109 -5.85 -4.02 -12.33
C ALA A 109 -4.85 -2.87 -12.14
N ALA A 110 -5.24 -1.80 -11.45
CA ALA A 110 -4.35 -0.67 -11.19
C ALA A 110 -3.15 -1.06 -10.32
N LEU A 111 -3.35 -1.91 -9.29
CA LEU A 111 -2.24 -2.46 -8.50
C LEU A 111 -1.31 -3.35 -9.34
N ALA A 112 -1.85 -4.21 -10.20
CA ALA A 112 -1.06 -5.05 -11.09
C ALA A 112 -0.24 -4.21 -12.08
N LEU A 113 -0.85 -3.19 -12.69
CA LEU A 113 -0.20 -2.29 -13.65
C LEU A 113 0.79 -1.30 -13.00
N THR A 114 0.95 -1.30 -11.67
CA THR A 114 2.12 -0.64 -11.05
C THR A 114 3.44 -1.32 -11.41
N LEU A 115 3.38 -2.55 -11.95
CA LEU A 115 4.53 -3.36 -12.39
C LEU A 115 5.66 -3.40 -11.33
N SER A 116 5.25 -3.42 -10.06
CA SER A 116 6.14 -3.36 -8.91
C SER A 116 6.10 -4.68 -8.15
N ARG A 117 7.27 -5.32 -8.02
CA ARG A 117 7.42 -6.59 -7.29
C ARG A 117 6.87 -6.48 -5.88
N THR A 118 7.15 -5.39 -5.16
CA THR A 118 6.66 -5.18 -3.79
C THR A 118 5.15 -5.04 -3.71
N VAL A 119 4.54 -4.37 -4.69
CA VAL A 119 3.07 -4.27 -4.76
C VAL A 119 2.46 -5.63 -5.06
N TRP A 120 3.04 -6.40 -6.00
CA TRP A 120 2.59 -7.75 -6.33
C TRP A 120 2.73 -8.72 -5.15
N ILE A 121 3.87 -8.69 -4.44
CA ILE A 121 4.09 -9.45 -3.20
C ILE A 121 3.05 -9.05 -2.16
N GLY A 122 2.79 -7.76 -1.98
CA GLY A 122 1.76 -7.24 -1.10
C GLY A 122 0.36 -7.78 -1.41
N MET A 123 -0.01 -7.81 -2.70
CA MET A 123 -1.28 -8.39 -3.15
C MET A 123 -1.36 -9.88 -2.81
N ILE A 124 -0.29 -10.63 -3.03
CA ILE A 124 -0.21 -12.05 -2.67
C ILE A 124 -0.41 -12.23 -1.16
N ILE A 125 0.27 -11.44 -0.33
CA ILE A 125 0.11 -11.46 1.14
C ILE A 125 -1.35 -11.18 1.52
N PHE A 126 -1.99 -10.18 0.91
CA PHE A 126 -3.40 -9.89 1.17
C PHE A 126 -4.32 -11.08 0.84
N LEU A 127 -4.11 -11.72 -0.31
CA LEU A 127 -4.88 -12.91 -0.70
C LEU A 127 -4.63 -14.08 0.25
N LEU A 128 -3.39 -14.29 0.69
CA LEU A 128 -3.04 -15.30 1.71
C LEU A 128 -3.77 -15.03 3.03
N LEU A 129 -3.88 -13.78 3.48
CA LEU A 129 -4.65 -13.43 4.69
C LEU A 129 -6.15 -13.75 4.52
N ILE A 130 -6.72 -13.48 3.34
CA ILE A 130 -8.12 -13.88 3.03
C ILE A 130 -8.26 -15.40 3.08
N ILE A 131 -7.33 -16.13 2.48
CA ILE A 131 -7.34 -17.59 2.44
C ILE A 131 -7.27 -18.12 3.88
N ILE A 132 -6.28 -17.70 4.67
CA ILE A 132 -6.09 -18.13 6.06
C ILE A 132 -7.36 -17.90 6.90
N LYS A 133 -8.01 -16.74 6.75
CA LYS A 133 -9.29 -16.45 7.44
C LYS A 133 -10.41 -17.41 7.03
N ASN A 134 -10.38 -17.93 5.81
CA ASN A 134 -11.41 -18.78 5.22
C ASN A 134 -10.98 -20.25 5.03
N LEU A 135 -9.84 -20.69 5.57
CA LEU A 135 -9.33 -22.06 5.37
C LEU A 135 -10.25 -23.13 5.96
N LYS A 136 -11.13 -22.76 6.90
CA LYS A 136 -12.10 -23.67 7.52
C LYS A 136 -13.31 -23.96 6.64
N ASN A 137 -13.43 -23.32 5.48
CA ASN A 137 -14.58 -23.37 4.60
C ASN A 137 -14.15 -23.69 3.16
N ILE A 138 -15.00 -24.40 2.41
CA ILE A 138 -14.74 -24.74 0.99
C ILE A 138 -14.42 -23.49 0.14
N LYS A 139 -14.99 -22.34 0.52
CA LYS A 139 -14.70 -21.04 -0.08
C LYS A 139 -13.22 -20.65 0.01
N GLY A 140 -12.52 -21.00 1.08
CA GLY A 140 -11.08 -20.75 1.22
C GLY A 140 -10.26 -21.54 0.22
N TYR A 141 -10.54 -22.84 0.06
CA TYR A 141 -9.88 -23.69 -0.93
C TYR A 141 -10.16 -23.24 -2.37
N ILE A 142 -11.40 -22.85 -2.68
CA ILE A 142 -11.74 -22.26 -3.99
C ILE A 142 -10.97 -20.96 -4.22
N THR A 143 -10.92 -20.07 -3.21
CA THR A 143 -10.19 -18.80 -3.30
C THR A 143 -8.70 -19.03 -3.50
N LEU A 144 -8.12 -20.02 -2.82
CA LEU A 144 -6.73 -20.43 -2.99
C LEU A 144 -6.49 -20.93 -4.42
N GLY A 145 -7.31 -21.84 -4.93
CA GLY A 145 -7.20 -22.36 -6.29
C GLY A 145 -7.28 -21.25 -7.35
N LEU A 146 -8.26 -20.36 -7.23
CA LEU A 146 -8.40 -19.20 -8.13
C LEU A 146 -7.22 -18.23 -8.03
N THR A 147 -6.67 -18.03 -6.83
CA THR A 147 -5.49 -17.18 -6.62
C THR A 147 -4.26 -17.78 -7.30
N VAL A 148 -4.01 -19.08 -7.11
CA VAL A 148 -2.88 -19.78 -7.73
C VAL A 148 -2.99 -19.75 -9.24
N ILE A 149 -4.17 -20.07 -9.79
CA ILE A 149 -4.43 -20.01 -11.24
C ILE A 149 -4.24 -18.58 -11.75
N GLY A 150 -4.79 -17.59 -11.04
CA GLY A 150 -4.65 -16.18 -11.39
C GLY A 150 -3.19 -15.73 -11.44
N VAL A 151 -2.37 -16.09 -10.45
CA VAL A 151 -0.93 -15.78 -10.45
C VAL A 151 -0.21 -16.46 -11.61
N ILE A 152 -0.46 -17.74 -11.85
CA ILE A 152 0.18 -18.52 -12.93
C ILE A 152 -0.19 -17.96 -14.32
N LEU A 153 -1.39 -17.42 -14.51
CA LEU A 153 -1.81 -16.86 -15.79
C LEU A 153 -1.43 -15.38 -15.96
N ILE A 154 -1.67 -14.56 -14.94
CA ILE A 154 -1.55 -13.10 -15.03
C ILE A 154 -0.07 -12.68 -14.98
N VAL A 155 0.76 -13.28 -14.12
CA VAL A 155 2.15 -12.85 -13.96
C VAL A 155 2.95 -13.05 -15.26
N PRO A 156 2.93 -14.23 -15.92
CA PRO A 156 3.61 -14.39 -17.20
C PRO A 156 3.07 -13.49 -18.31
N LEU A 157 1.75 -13.22 -18.32
CA LEU A 157 1.14 -12.30 -19.27
C LEU A 157 1.68 -10.87 -19.09
N LEU A 158 1.76 -10.39 -17.84
CA LEU A 158 2.32 -9.07 -17.53
C LEU A 158 3.81 -8.99 -17.85
N LEU A 159 4.59 -10.02 -17.55
CA LEU A 159 6.01 -10.08 -17.90
C LEU A 159 6.22 -10.00 -19.41
N LYS A 160 5.46 -10.78 -20.18
CA LYS A 160 5.47 -10.71 -21.65
C LYS A 160 5.07 -9.32 -22.15
N PHE A 161 4.06 -8.71 -21.55
CA PHE A 161 3.60 -7.36 -21.90
C PHE A 161 4.68 -6.30 -21.62
N MET A 162 5.52 -6.51 -20.61
CA MET A 162 6.67 -5.67 -20.27
C MET A 162 7.93 -5.98 -21.09
N ASN A 163 7.92 -7.00 -21.94
CA ASN A 163 9.10 -7.54 -22.61
C ASN A 163 10.20 -7.99 -21.61
N LEU A 164 9.78 -8.58 -20.48
CA LEU A 164 10.65 -9.12 -19.45
C LEU A 164 10.45 -10.63 -19.29
N ASP A 165 11.47 -11.29 -18.76
CA ASP A 165 11.47 -12.72 -18.44
C ASP A 165 11.17 -12.98 -16.95
N LEU A 166 11.13 -14.26 -16.55
CA LEU A 166 10.94 -14.66 -15.17
C LEU A 166 12.09 -14.22 -14.24
N ASN A 167 13.28 -13.93 -14.79
CA ASN A 167 14.42 -13.47 -14.00
C ASN A 167 14.16 -12.11 -13.37
N PHE A 168 13.24 -11.30 -13.93
CA PHE A 168 12.78 -10.08 -13.27
C PHE A 168 12.24 -10.34 -11.86
N LEU A 169 11.50 -11.43 -11.65
CA LEU A 169 10.92 -11.75 -10.34
C LEU A 169 11.97 -12.15 -9.31
N THR A 170 13.06 -12.78 -9.77
CA THR A 170 14.16 -13.30 -8.95
C THR A 170 15.44 -12.46 -9.06
N ASP A 171 15.35 -11.25 -9.61
CA ASP A 171 16.50 -10.39 -9.84
C ASP A 171 17.20 -10.06 -8.52
N LYS A 172 18.45 -10.51 -8.45
CA LYS A 172 19.33 -10.42 -7.27
C LYS A 172 19.82 -9.01 -7.00
N ASP A 173 19.81 -8.14 -8.00
CA ASP A 173 20.23 -6.75 -7.85
C ASP A 173 19.12 -5.88 -7.23
N LEU A 174 17.91 -6.43 -7.05
CA LEU A 174 16.75 -5.72 -6.52
C LEU A 174 16.51 -4.39 -7.27
N GLY A 175 16.72 -4.39 -8.59
CA GLY A 175 16.64 -3.17 -9.40
C GLY A 175 17.65 -2.08 -8.98
N GLY A 176 18.92 -2.45 -8.74
CA GLY A 176 20.03 -1.57 -8.37
C GLY A 176 20.21 -1.32 -6.88
N ARG A 177 19.47 -2.03 -6.03
CA ARG A 177 19.31 -1.70 -4.60
C ARG A 177 19.83 -2.76 -3.66
N ALA A 178 20.38 -3.86 -4.20
CA ALA A 178 21.03 -4.90 -3.42
C ALA A 178 22.12 -4.34 -2.48
N HIS A 179 22.80 -3.26 -2.89
CA HIS A 179 23.79 -2.58 -2.04
C HIS A 179 23.22 -2.09 -0.69
N GLN A 180 21.92 -1.77 -0.60
CA GLN A 180 21.28 -1.36 0.66
C GLN A 180 21.24 -2.52 1.67
N LEU A 181 21.30 -3.77 1.21
CA LEU A 181 21.34 -4.95 2.08
C LEU A 181 22.74 -5.28 2.60
N SER A 182 23.80 -4.64 2.10
CA SER A 182 25.17 -4.83 2.60
C SER A 182 25.33 -4.50 4.08
N ILE A 183 24.44 -3.68 4.64
CA ILE A 183 24.40 -3.39 6.08
C ILE A 183 24.15 -4.66 6.92
N LEU A 184 23.52 -5.69 6.35
CA LEU A 184 23.24 -6.94 7.06
C LEU A 184 24.52 -7.71 7.41
N ASP A 185 25.61 -7.49 6.68
CA ASP A 185 26.89 -8.16 6.94
C ASP A 185 27.61 -7.59 8.17
N ASN A 186 27.41 -6.30 8.48
CA ASN A 186 28.15 -5.59 9.54
C ASN A 186 27.31 -4.50 10.23
N PHE A 187 26.10 -4.82 10.68
CA PHE A 187 25.31 -3.86 11.46
C PHE A 187 25.79 -3.79 12.92
N THR A 188 25.66 -2.60 13.51
CA THR A 188 25.98 -2.36 14.92
C THR A 188 24.71 -2.23 15.76
N LEU A 189 24.86 -2.34 17.09
CA LEU A 189 23.75 -2.13 18.03
C LEU A 189 23.19 -0.70 17.91
N PHE A 190 24.09 0.29 17.85
CA PHE A 190 23.80 1.70 17.57
C PHE A 190 24.65 2.14 16.38
N SER A 191 24.02 2.75 15.38
CA SER A 191 24.75 3.27 14.22
C SER A 191 25.49 4.56 14.58
N ALA A 192 26.72 4.69 14.10
CA ALA A 192 27.48 5.93 14.11
C ALA A 192 27.35 6.71 12.79
N ALA A 193 26.58 6.18 11.83
CA ALA A 193 26.37 6.83 10.54
C ALA A 193 25.59 8.14 10.72
N LYS A 194 25.95 9.14 9.91
CA LYS A 194 25.13 10.36 9.81
C LYS A 194 23.82 10.01 9.12
N PHE A 195 22.73 10.57 9.61
CA PHE A 195 21.43 10.38 8.98
C PHE A 195 21.44 10.97 7.56
N GLN A 196 21.21 10.12 6.55
CA GLN A 196 21.19 10.51 5.13
C GLN A 196 19.79 10.38 4.51
N GLY A 197 18.80 9.96 5.30
CA GLY A 197 17.45 9.69 4.84
C GLY A 197 17.10 8.20 4.88
N ILE A 198 15.82 7.93 4.62
CA ILE A 198 15.28 6.57 4.53
C ILE A 198 15.09 6.22 3.06
N THR A 199 15.79 5.18 2.60
CA THR A 199 15.75 4.68 1.23
C THR A 199 14.55 3.74 1.03
N GLU A 200 14.47 3.12 -0.16
CA GLU A 200 13.32 2.31 -0.58
C GLU A 200 13.12 1.02 0.24
N ILE A 201 14.21 0.44 0.80
CA ILE A 201 14.15 -0.67 1.76
C ILE A 201 14.18 -0.08 3.17
N VAL A 202 12.99 0.08 3.76
CA VAL A 202 12.80 0.83 5.01
C VAL A 202 13.59 0.19 6.16
N TYR A 203 13.54 -1.12 6.33
CA TYR A 203 14.26 -1.78 7.44
C TYR A 203 15.77 -1.72 7.31
N ALA A 204 16.31 -1.88 6.09
CA ALA A 204 17.74 -1.71 5.85
C ALA A 204 18.18 -0.26 6.13
N SER A 205 17.34 0.72 5.80
CA SER A 205 17.58 2.12 6.13
C SER A 205 17.60 2.37 7.64
N MET A 206 16.69 1.76 8.40
CA MET A 206 16.66 1.91 9.85
C MET A 206 17.91 1.30 10.51
N LEU A 207 18.35 0.13 10.04
CA LEU A 207 19.62 -0.47 10.46
C LEU A 207 20.82 0.42 10.14
N THR A 208 20.88 0.94 8.91
CA THR A 208 21.98 1.78 8.45
C THR A 208 22.07 3.08 9.26
N ASN A 209 20.95 3.76 9.46
CA ASN A 209 20.93 5.07 10.11
C ASN A 209 20.91 5.00 11.64
N PHE A 210 20.35 3.95 12.25
CA PHE A 210 20.09 3.91 13.69
C PHE A 210 20.53 2.63 14.40
N GLY A 211 21.04 1.63 13.66
CA GLY A 211 21.45 0.34 14.21
C GLY A 211 20.28 -0.56 14.61
N LEU A 212 20.59 -1.68 15.25
CA LEU A 212 19.59 -2.67 15.66
C LEU A 212 18.55 -2.09 16.62
N VAL A 213 18.97 -1.27 17.60
CA VAL A 213 18.03 -0.67 18.57
C VAL A 213 17.05 0.25 17.86
N GLY A 214 17.51 1.05 16.90
CA GLY A 214 16.65 1.91 16.09
C GLY A 214 15.64 1.12 15.27
N LEU A 215 16.05 0.02 14.63
CA LEU A 215 15.13 -0.87 13.91
C LEU A 215 14.06 -1.44 14.85
N ILE A 216 14.44 -1.93 16.03
CA ILE A 216 13.49 -2.49 17.00
C ILE A 216 12.46 -1.44 17.42
N LEU A 217 12.90 -0.23 17.78
CA LEU A 217 12.01 0.87 18.16
C LEU A 217 11.08 1.26 17.00
N PHE A 218 11.60 1.29 15.78
CA PHE A 218 10.80 1.55 14.58
C PHE A 218 9.73 0.47 14.35
N VAL A 219 10.09 -0.81 14.48
CA VAL A 219 9.16 -1.94 14.35
C VAL A 219 8.08 -1.89 15.42
N ILE A 220 8.43 -1.56 16.67
CA ILE A 220 7.45 -1.35 17.75
C ILE A 220 6.51 -0.19 17.41
N TYR A 221 7.05 0.92 16.93
CA TYR A 221 6.27 2.09 16.54
C TYR A 221 5.25 1.77 15.43
N ILE A 222 5.69 1.13 14.35
CA ILE A 222 4.82 0.80 13.20
C ILE A 222 3.83 -0.33 13.53
N LEU A 223 4.16 -1.22 14.47
CA LEU A 223 3.24 -2.24 14.98
C LEU A 223 2.28 -1.71 16.06
N SER A 224 2.53 -0.53 16.63
CA SER A 224 1.75 0.01 17.76
C SER A 224 0.24 0.06 17.53
N PRO A 225 -0.30 0.34 16.31
CA PRO A 225 -1.73 0.29 16.08
C PRO A 225 -2.29 -1.13 16.21
N LEU A 226 -1.56 -2.14 15.73
CA LEU A 226 -1.95 -3.55 15.85
C LEU A 226 -1.85 -4.01 17.30
N ILE A 227 -0.76 -3.68 17.99
CA ILE A 227 -0.57 -4.01 19.42
C ILE A 227 -1.74 -3.43 20.23
N THR A 228 -2.09 -2.17 19.99
CA THR A 228 -3.22 -1.50 20.65
C THR A 228 -4.54 -2.19 20.34
N LEU A 229 -4.77 -2.55 19.08
CA LEU A 229 -6.00 -3.24 18.63
C LEU A 229 -6.21 -4.59 19.33
N TYR A 230 -5.15 -5.39 19.49
CA TYR A 230 -5.23 -6.70 20.14
C TYR A 230 -5.26 -6.62 21.66
N ARG A 231 -4.62 -5.60 22.25
CA ARG A 231 -4.65 -5.37 23.70
C ARG A 231 -5.99 -4.80 24.18
N TYR A 232 -6.65 -3.99 23.36
CA TYR A 232 -7.90 -3.30 23.68
C TYR A 232 -8.99 -3.62 22.65
N PRO A 233 -9.52 -4.86 22.64
CA PRO A 233 -10.48 -5.30 21.64
C PRO A 233 -11.79 -4.50 21.64
N GLN A 234 -12.11 -3.77 22.72
CA GLN A 234 -13.26 -2.84 22.77
C GLN A 234 -13.14 -1.66 21.80
N ASN A 235 -11.91 -1.28 21.42
CA ASN A 235 -11.64 -0.20 20.47
C ASN A 235 -11.60 -0.69 19.02
N ARG A 236 -11.78 -2.00 18.81
CA ARG A 236 -11.64 -2.64 17.51
C ARG A 236 -12.89 -2.43 16.66
N ARG A 237 -12.72 -1.91 15.45
CA ARG A 237 -13.71 -2.13 14.38
C ARG A 237 -13.73 -3.59 13.97
N LEU A 238 -14.92 -4.12 13.75
CA LEU A 238 -15.14 -5.52 13.35
C LEU A 238 -14.70 -5.84 11.91
N ASP A 239 -14.16 -4.86 11.18
CA ASP A 239 -13.67 -5.05 9.82
C ASP A 239 -12.20 -5.50 9.77
N ASN A 240 -11.75 -5.83 8.55
CA ASN A 240 -10.40 -6.30 8.27
C ASN A 240 -9.43 -5.16 7.91
N THR A 241 -9.75 -3.90 8.21
CA THR A 241 -8.93 -2.73 7.81
C THR A 241 -7.49 -2.80 8.35
N HIS A 242 -7.31 -3.34 9.55
CA HIS A 242 -6.00 -3.59 10.18
C HIS A 242 -5.06 -4.46 9.34
N TRP A 243 -5.55 -5.26 8.39
CA TRP A 243 -4.69 -6.04 7.49
C TRP A 243 -3.82 -5.14 6.60
N GLY A 244 -4.23 -3.91 6.32
CA GLY A 244 -3.45 -2.99 5.48
C GLY A 244 -2.19 -2.55 6.20
N ILE A 245 -2.32 -2.27 7.50
CA ILE A 245 -1.20 -2.00 8.42
C ILE A 245 -0.25 -3.19 8.45
N LEU A 246 -0.79 -4.41 8.65
CA LEU A 246 0.02 -5.64 8.66
C LEU A 246 0.78 -5.84 7.35
N ILE A 247 0.12 -5.66 6.21
CA ILE A 247 0.76 -5.77 4.89
C ILE A 247 1.89 -4.77 4.77
N TYR A 248 1.68 -3.51 5.15
CA TYR A 248 2.71 -2.47 5.10
C TYR A 248 3.93 -2.81 5.96
N VAL A 249 3.72 -3.30 7.17
CA VAL A 249 4.80 -3.77 8.05
C VAL A 249 5.60 -4.89 7.37
N ILE A 250 4.95 -5.83 6.68
CA ILE A 250 5.66 -6.91 5.98
C ILE A 250 6.44 -6.34 4.79
N ILE A 251 5.81 -5.50 3.97
CA ILE A 251 6.46 -4.98 2.76
C ILE A 251 7.57 -3.96 3.06
N CYS A 252 7.65 -3.38 4.27
CA CYS A 252 8.80 -2.54 4.69
C CYS A 252 10.16 -3.26 4.63
N ALA A 253 10.16 -4.61 4.62
CA ALA A 253 11.35 -5.42 4.37
C ALA A 253 11.69 -5.55 2.86
N SER A 254 10.73 -5.24 2.00
CA SER A 254 10.81 -5.32 0.55
C SER A 254 11.20 -3.99 -0.07
N ASP A 255 11.63 -4.07 -1.31
CA ASP A 255 12.19 -2.97 -2.06
C ASP A 255 11.11 -2.08 -2.73
N GLY A 256 10.92 -0.87 -2.21
CA GLY A 256 9.95 0.08 -2.74
C GLY A 256 8.75 0.31 -1.84
N ALA A 257 8.82 -0.12 -0.57
CA ALA A 257 7.83 0.20 0.45
C ALA A 257 7.87 1.65 0.94
N MET A 258 8.94 2.40 0.63
CA MET A 258 9.11 3.86 0.76
C MET A 258 8.43 4.52 1.96
N LEU A 259 9.22 5.04 2.90
CA LEU A 259 8.72 5.88 4.00
C LEU A 259 8.61 7.34 3.55
N LEU A 260 7.66 7.63 2.67
CA LEU A 260 7.38 8.97 2.16
C LEU A 260 6.06 9.53 2.70
N ILE A 261 5.91 10.85 2.63
CA ILE A 261 4.77 11.59 3.22
C ILE A 261 3.41 10.97 2.85
N PRO A 262 3.11 10.64 1.57
CA PRO A 262 1.81 10.05 1.23
C PRO A 262 1.57 8.69 1.89
N VAL A 263 2.59 7.84 1.93
CA VAL A 263 2.51 6.49 2.51
C VAL A 263 2.22 6.59 4.01
N MET A 264 2.95 7.46 4.71
CA MET A 264 2.75 7.65 6.15
C MET A 264 1.40 8.30 6.46
N ALA A 265 0.93 9.23 5.63
CA ALA A 265 -0.40 9.81 5.78
C ALA A 265 -1.50 8.74 5.70
N PHE A 266 -1.44 7.83 4.71
CA PHE A 266 -2.40 6.73 4.61
C PHE A 266 -2.22 5.69 5.73
N PHE A 267 -0.99 5.43 6.16
CA PHE A 267 -0.71 4.55 7.29
C PHE A 267 -1.36 5.08 8.59
N TRP A 268 -1.17 6.35 8.93
CA TRP A 268 -1.78 6.96 10.13
C TRP A 268 -3.28 7.12 10.01
N PHE A 269 -3.78 7.44 8.82
CA PHE A 269 -5.21 7.43 8.54
C PHE A 269 -5.80 6.04 8.84
N LEU A 270 -5.23 4.98 8.28
CA LEU A 270 -5.73 3.62 8.48
C LEU A 270 -5.60 3.17 9.93
N SER A 271 -4.49 3.52 10.59
CA SER A 271 -4.27 3.26 12.02
C SER A 271 -5.36 3.90 12.88
N SER A 272 -5.67 5.17 12.62
CA SER A 272 -6.72 5.90 13.32
C SER A 272 -8.11 5.35 12.99
N TYR A 273 -8.39 5.05 11.72
CA TYR A 273 -9.66 4.49 11.27
C TYR A 273 -9.92 3.09 11.85
N THR A 274 -8.89 2.28 12.02
CA THR A 274 -8.99 0.93 12.61
C THR A 274 -9.23 1.01 14.12
N LEU A 275 -8.59 1.97 14.81
CA LEU A 275 -8.69 2.17 16.26
C LEU A 275 -9.87 3.04 16.69
N SER A 276 -10.50 3.78 15.76
CA SER A 276 -11.68 4.58 16.05
C SER A 276 -12.82 3.66 16.46
N SER A 277 -13.13 3.65 17.74
CA SER A 277 -14.15 2.77 18.31
C SER A 277 -15.53 3.08 17.72
N THR A 278 -16.32 2.05 17.43
CA THR A 278 -17.77 2.17 17.17
C THR A 278 -18.55 2.49 18.46
N SER A 279 -17.91 3.10 19.48
CA SER A 279 -18.50 3.42 20.78
C SER A 279 -19.48 4.59 20.72
N ALA A 280 -19.46 5.39 19.65
CA ALA A 280 -20.41 6.49 19.48
C ALA A 280 -21.87 6.01 19.35
N VAL A 281 -22.10 4.81 18.81
CA VAL A 281 -23.48 4.28 18.62
C VAL A 281 -24.07 3.75 19.93
N LYS A 282 -23.26 3.10 20.78
CA LYS A 282 -23.76 2.53 22.04
C LYS A 282 -24.12 3.57 23.10
N TYR A 283 -23.47 4.73 23.12
CA TYR A 283 -23.80 5.80 24.07
C TYR A 283 -25.06 6.59 23.69
N LEU A 284 -25.36 6.70 22.38
CA LEU A 284 -26.61 7.31 21.92
C LEU A 284 -27.83 6.41 22.17
N ASP A 285 -27.71 5.10 21.95
CA ASP A 285 -28.80 4.15 22.23
C ASP A 285 -29.12 4.00 23.74
N LEU A 286 -28.16 4.29 24.61
CA LEU A 286 -28.34 4.29 26.07
C LEU A 286 -28.86 5.63 26.64
N GLN A 287 -28.94 6.68 25.82
CA GLN A 287 -29.54 7.96 26.22
C GLN A 287 -30.95 8.17 25.63
N ILE A 288 -31.38 7.30 24.71
CA ILE A 288 -32.69 7.36 24.04
C ILE A 288 -33.68 6.32 24.63
N ASN A 289 -33.22 5.43 25.53
CA ASN A 289 -34.06 4.54 26.34
C ASN A 289 -33.93 4.87 27.83
#